data_AF-A0A356NEX5-F1
#
_entry.id   AF-A0A356NEX5-F1
#
_cell.length_a   1.000
_cell.length_b   1.000
_cell.length_c   1.000
_cell.angle_alpha   90.00
_cell.angle_beta   90.00
_cell.angle_gamma   90.00
#
_symmetry.space_group_name_H-M   'P 1'
#
loop_
_entity.id
_entity.type
_entity.pdbx_description
1 polymer ?
#
loop_
_entity_poly.entity_id
_entity_poly.type
_entity_poly.pdbx_seq_one_letter_code
_entity_poly.pdbx_strand_id
1 'polypeptide(L)'
;APLGQPVPVAAVLLVTACLWWLTPRPAGAAGGPWRRPWLAPLLLLLALALQLQMRFADEIRQLGWSPRRGAATERRKPPAPFLVARHGGRAALISSTARLPFCRRARKELHRLGLDGFDWILVTYHMSDEQRSCWAPLSQQLVRGHDGRLTPGMRLESPGLALVPLSHEAHAYGVTAGSRRARVLIGPAAQRWAGSDGAALLDAWPPLPPVP
;
A
#
# COMPACT_ATOMS: atom_id res chain seq x y z
N ALA A 1 -1.91 6.20 7.88
CA ALA A 1 -2.48 7.56 7.92
C ALA A 1 -3.20 7.82 6.60
N PRO A 2 -4.38 8.45 6.60
CA PRO A 2 -5.05 8.89 5.37
C PRO A 2 -4.27 10.04 4.73
N LEU A 3 -4.19 10.11 3.39
CA LEU A 3 -3.70 11.31 2.72
C LEU A 3 -4.50 12.53 3.17
N GLY A 4 -3.77 13.57 3.58
CA GLY A 4 -4.31 14.84 4.07
C GLY A 4 -3.70 15.30 5.37
N GLN A 5 -3.10 14.41 6.17
CA GLN A 5 -2.35 14.84 7.35
C GLN A 5 -0.89 15.06 6.97
N PRO A 6 -0.37 16.31 7.03
CA PRO A 6 1.07 16.53 6.95
C PRO A 6 1.72 15.70 8.05
N VAL A 7 2.82 15.03 7.74
CA VAL A 7 3.64 14.34 8.75
C VAL A 7 3.89 15.36 9.86
N PRO A 8 3.64 15.03 11.14
CA PRO A 8 3.73 16.01 12.23
C PRO A 8 5.07 16.75 12.22
N VAL A 9 6.14 16.07 11.81
CA VAL A 9 7.47 16.67 11.60
C VAL A 9 7.49 17.71 10.48
N ALA A 10 6.90 17.43 9.32
CA ALA A 10 6.82 18.40 8.22
C ALA A 10 5.95 19.61 8.58
N ALA A 11 4.87 19.41 9.35
CA ALA A 11 4.06 20.50 9.86
C ALA A 11 4.84 21.37 10.87
N VAL A 12 5.59 20.75 11.78
CA VAL A 12 6.47 21.47 12.73
C VAL A 12 7.56 22.24 12.00
N LEU A 13 8.19 21.67 10.96
CA LEU A 13 9.19 22.37 10.14
C LEU A 13 8.59 23.57 9.39
N LEU A 14 7.38 23.42 8.84
CA LEU A 14 6.68 24.52 8.18
C LEU A 14 6.30 25.63 9.17
N VAL A 15 5.74 25.26 10.32
CA VAL A 15 5.34 26.22 11.38
C VAL A 15 6.56 26.93 11.94
N THR A 16 7.67 26.23 12.19
CA THR A 16 8.92 26.85 12.65
C THR A 16 9.51 27.78 11.60
N ALA A 17 9.47 27.43 10.31
CA ALA A 17 9.88 28.33 9.23
C ALA A 17 9.01 29.59 9.15
N CYS A 18 7.68 29.45 9.27
CA CYS A 18 6.74 30.58 9.30
C CYS A 18 6.92 31.45 10.54
N LEU A 19 7.06 30.86 11.73
CA LEU A 19 7.32 31.57 12.99
C LEU A 19 8.66 32.30 12.95
N TRP A 20 9.68 31.68 12.33
CA TRP A 20 10.96 32.34 12.10
C TRP A 20 10.76 33.58 11.23
N TRP A 21 9.96 33.52 10.17
CA TRP A 21 9.72 34.69 9.31
C TRP A 21 8.85 35.77 9.97
N LEU A 22 7.77 35.37 10.65
CA LEU A 22 6.73 36.27 11.16
C LEU A 22 7.08 36.98 12.47
N THR A 23 8.10 36.52 13.20
CA THR A 23 8.50 37.17 14.46
C THR A 23 9.18 38.51 14.18
N PRO A 24 8.57 39.66 14.57
CA PRO A 24 9.12 40.98 14.31
C PRO A 24 10.48 41.13 14.98
N ARG A 25 11.40 41.81 14.32
CA ARG A 25 12.70 42.14 14.92
C ARG A 25 12.46 42.98 16.17
N PRO A 26 13.02 42.63 17.33
CA PRO A 26 13.00 43.55 18.47
C PRO A 26 13.71 44.83 18.06
N ALA A 27 12.97 45.95 18.10
CA ALA A 27 13.50 47.27 17.81
C ALA A 27 14.58 47.58 18.87
N GLY A 28 15.85 47.50 18.47
CA GLY A 28 16.99 47.74 19.38
C GLY A 28 18.15 46.75 19.24
N ALA A 29 17.97 45.60 18.58
CA ALA A 29 19.07 44.64 18.39
C ALA A 29 19.97 45.02 17.20
N ALA A 30 20.81 46.04 17.40
CA ALA A 30 21.93 46.33 16.50
C ALA A 30 22.99 45.20 16.63
N GLY A 31 23.21 44.43 15.57
CA GLY A 31 24.46 43.68 15.38
C GLY A 31 24.50 42.17 15.63
N GLY A 32 23.37 41.47 15.84
CA GLY A 32 23.41 40.01 16.03
C GLY A 32 23.36 39.19 14.73
N PRO A 33 24.29 38.24 14.45
CA PRO A 33 24.26 37.33 13.28
C PRO A 33 23.14 36.27 13.32
N TRP A 34 22.12 36.49 14.14
CA TRP A 34 21.20 35.46 14.64
C TRP A 34 20.09 35.05 13.67
N ARG A 35 19.95 35.74 12.54
CA ARG A 35 19.01 35.38 11.49
C ARG A 35 19.76 35.14 10.20
N ARG A 36 20.20 33.89 10.02
CA ARG A 36 20.67 33.39 8.73
C ARG A 36 19.45 33.29 7.80
N PRO A 37 19.28 34.21 6.82
CA PRO A 37 18.07 34.28 5.99
C PRO A 37 17.87 33.03 5.12
N TRP A 38 18.92 32.23 4.95
CA TRP A 38 18.89 30.97 4.21
C TRP A 38 18.27 29.79 4.97
N LEU A 39 18.08 29.89 6.29
CA LEU A 39 17.50 28.77 7.07
C LEU A 39 16.03 28.51 6.73
N ALA A 40 15.23 29.56 6.51
CA ALA A 40 13.82 29.43 6.17
C ALA A 40 13.57 28.69 4.84
N PRO A 41 14.21 29.07 3.70
CA PRO A 41 14.05 28.31 2.46
C PRO A 41 14.61 26.89 2.57
N LEU A 42 15.67 26.67 3.36
CA LEU A 42 16.23 25.34 3.59
C LEU A 42 15.27 24.42 4.37
N LEU A 43 14.60 24.93 5.41
CA LEU A 43 13.58 24.19 6.15
C LEU A 43 12.35 23.89 5.28
N LEU A 44 11.95 24.84 4.41
CA LEU A 44 10.85 24.65 3.48
C LEU A 44 11.17 23.56 2.44
N LEU A 45 12.37 23.60 1.86
CA LEU A 45 12.87 22.58 0.94
C LEU A 45 12.96 21.21 1.62
N LEU A 46 13.43 21.15 2.86
CA LEU A 46 13.48 19.91 3.63
C LEU A 46 12.09 19.34 3.90
N ALA A 47 11.13 20.19 4.28
CA ALA A 47 9.74 19.77 4.51
C ALA A 47 9.10 19.24 3.21
N LEU A 48 9.34 19.91 2.08
CA LEU A 48 8.87 19.46 0.76
C LEU A 48 9.52 18.12 0.37
N ALA A 49 10.83 17.99 0.55
CA ALA A 49 11.57 16.77 0.27
C ALA A 49 11.06 15.59 1.12
N LEU A 50 10.81 15.81 2.41
CA LEU A 50 10.21 14.82 3.30
C LEU A 50 8.78 14.43 2.88
N GLN A 51 7.96 15.39 2.47
CA GLN A 51 6.62 15.09 1.96
C GLN A 51 6.65 14.31 0.65
N LEU A 52 7.54 14.67 -0.27
CA LEU A 52 7.76 13.93 -1.51
C LEU A 52 8.24 12.51 -1.22
N GLN A 53 9.26 12.33 -0.37
CA GLN A 53 9.73 10.99 0.00
C GLN A 53 8.62 10.13 0.60
N MET A 54 7.78 10.67 1.49
CA MET A 54 6.66 9.91 2.07
C MET A 54 5.55 9.61 1.06
N ARG A 55 5.35 10.49 0.06
CA ARG A 55 4.43 10.22 -1.05
C ARG A 55 4.94 9.13 -1.97
N PHE A 56 6.25 8.99 -2.14
CA PHE A 56 6.83 7.98 -3.03
C PHE A 56 7.39 6.76 -2.30
N ALA A 57 7.26 6.71 -0.98
CA ALA A 57 7.72 5.59 -0.17
C ALA A 57 7.00 4.29 -0.54
N ASP A 58 7.79 3.23 -0.60
CA ASP A 58 7.33 1.88 -0.78
C ASP A 58 6.54 1.42 0.44
N GLU A 59 5.29 1.01 0.24
CA GLU A 59 4.45 0.48 1.31
C GLU A 59 3.77 -0.81 0.86
N ILE A 60 3.86 -1.83 1.70
CA ILE A 60 3.01 -3.01 1.61
C ILE A 60 2.21 -3.09 2.91
N ARG A 61 0.90 -2.96 2.82
CA ARG A 61 -0.01 -2.98 3.96
C ARG A 61 -1.01 -4.11 3.83
N GLN A 62 -0.98 -5.03 4.80
CA GLN A 62 -2.05 -6.00 4.97
C GLN A 62 -3.16 -5.37 5.82
N LEU A 63 -4.33 -5.16 5.22
CA LEU A 63 -5.49 -4.62 5.92
C LEU A 63 -6.30 -5.78 6.49
N GLY A 64 -5.78 -6.37 7.57
CA GLY A 64 -6.48 -7.37 8.37
C GLY A 64 -7.80 -6.82 8.94
N TRP A 65 -8.78 -7.70 9.14
CA TRP A 65 -10.04 -7.33 9.81
C TRP A 65 -9.84 -7.30 11.33
N SER A 66 -10.35 -6.24 11.97
CA SER A 66 -10.60 -6.18 13.42
C SER A 66 -11.62 -7.26 13.83
N PRO A 67 -11.32 -8.14 14.80
CA PRO A 67 -12.31 -9.07 15.33
C PRO A 67 -13.40 -8.25 16.05
N ARG A 68 -14.65 -8.29 15.56
CA ARG A 68 -15.80 -7.86 16.38
C ARG A 68 -15.74 -8.67 17.69
N ARG A 69 -15.48 -7.99 18.80
CA ARG A 69 -15.73 -8.50 20.16
C ARG A 69 -17.25 -8.59 20.30
N GLY A 70 -17.79 -9.79 20.41
CA GLY A 70 -19.22 -10.01 20.63
C GLY A 70 -19.90 -10.81 19.54
N ALA A 71 -19.65 -12.11 19.51
CA ALA A 71 -20.58 -13.16 19.10
C ALA A 71 -19.84 -14.49 19.31
N ALA A 72 -20.05 -15.10 20.47
CA ALA A 72 -19.77 -16.51 20.65
C ALA A 72 -20.64 -17.30 19.66
N THR A 73 -20.15 -18.48 19.25
CA THR A 73 -20.91 -19.55 18.54
C THR A 73 -21.18 -19.45 17.04
N GLU A 74 -20.38 -18.76 16.23
CA GLU A 74 -20.38 -19.00 14.77
C GLU A 74 -18.96 -19.33 14.29
N ARG A 75 -18.80 -20.48 13.61
CA ARG A 75 -17.52 -20.97 13.06
C ARG A 75 -16.77 -19.81 12.41
N ARG A 76 -15.75 -19.27 13.10
CA ARG A 76 -15.02 -18.06 12.70
C ARG A 76 -14.36 -18.31 11.36
N LYS A 77 -15.00 -17.85 10.28
CA LYS A 77 -14.39 -17.82 8.95
C LYS A 77 -13.10 -16.99 9.05
N PRO A 78 -11.94 -17.52 8.66
CA PRO A 78 -10.68 -16.77 8.75
C PRO A 78 -10.82 -15.46 7.96
N PRO A 79 -10.24 -14.35 8.48
CA PRO A 79 -10.32 -13.07 7.80
C PRO A 79 -9.71 -13.19 6.41
N ALA A 80 -10.48 -12.74 5.41
CA ALA A 80 -10.05 -12.69 4.03
C ALA A 80 -8.81 -11.77 3.91
N PRO A 81 -7.62 -12.28 3.52
CA PRO A 81 -6.47 -11.43 3.27
C PRO A 81 -6.82 -10.36 2.22
N PHE A 82 -6.49 -9.12 2.57
CA PHE A 82 -6.59 -7.92 1.76
C PHE A 82 -5.26 -7.21 1.87
N LEU A 83 -4.51 -7.10 0.77
CA LEU A 83 -3.19 -6.50 0.74
C LEU A 83 -3.13 -5.38 -0.29
N VAL A 84 -2.59 -4.24 0.12
CA VAL A 84 -2.31 -3.09 -0.75
C VAL A 84 -0.79 -2.93 -0.85
N ALA A 85 -0.29 -2.86 -2.07
CA ALA A 85 1.10 -2.58 -2.39
C ALA A 85 1.19 -1.23 -3.11
N ARG A 86 2.19 -0.41 -2.77
CA ARG A 86 2.37 0.94 -3.30
C ARG A 86 3.84 1.23 -3.56
N HIS A 87 4.13 1.78 -4.74
CA HIS A 87 5.47 2.18 -5.14
C HIS A 87 5.37 3.36 -6.10
N GLY A 88 6.15 4.43 -5.90
CA GLY A 88 6.32 5.47 -6.92
C GLY A 88 5.02 6.16 -7.38
N GLY A 89 4.00 6.26 -6.51
CA GLY A 89 2.69 6.82 -6.88
C GLY A 89 1.78 5.85 -7.64
N ARG A 90 2.14 4.57 -7.72
CA ARG A 90 1.32 3.47 -8.23
C ARG A 90 0.82 2.61 -7.07
N ALA A 91 -0.27 1.90 -7.27
CA ALA A 91 -0.70 0.91 -6.30
C ALA A 91 -1.30 -0.33 -6.96
N ALA A 92 -1.23 -1.42 -6.21
CA ALA A 92 -1.80 -2.69 -6.57
C ALA A 92 -2.54 -3.30 -5.39
N LEU A 93 -3.52 -4.15 -5.66
CA LEU A 93 -4.37 -4.74 -4.64
C LEU A 93 -4.54 -6.24 -4.86
N ILE A 94 -4.53 -6.98 -3.76
CA ILE A 94 -4.89 -8.39 -3.73
C ILE A 94 -6.01 -8.58 -2.71
N SER A 95 -7.13 -9.14 -3.16
CA SER A 95 -8.28 -9.44 -2.32
C SER A 95 -8.69 -10.90 -2.50
N SER A 96 -8.85 -11.59 -1.37
CA SER A 96 -9.39 -12.95 -1.35
C SER A 96 -10.92 -13.03 -1.39
N THR A 97 -11.58 -11.89 -1.58
CA THR A 97 -13.04 -11.77 -1.55
C THR A 97 -13.50 -10.72 -2.56
N ALA A 98 -14.60 -11.04 -3.26
CA ALA A 98 -15.24 -10.12 -4.20
C ALA A 98 -16.36 -9.27 -3.57
N ARG A 99 -16.63 -9.42 -2.28
CA ARG A 99 -17.78 -8.80 -1.60
C ARG A 99 -17.74 -7.25 -1.67
N LEU A 100 -18.90 -6.63 -1.90
CA LEU A 100 -19.05 -5.17 -2.03
C LEU A 100 -18.47 -4.33 -0.88
N PRO A 101 -18.56 -4.74 0.41
CA PRO A 101 -17.92 -3.98 1.49
C PRO A 101 -16.39 -3.86 1.34
N PHE A 102 -15.74 -4.86 0.76
CA PHE A 102 -14.29 -4.83 0.49
C PHE A 102 -13.97 -3.94 -0.70
N CYS A 103 -14.81 -3.95 -1.74
CA CYS A 103 -14.71 -2.99 -2.84
C CYS A 103 -14.82 -1.54 -2.32
N ARG A 104 -15.81 -1.24 -1.47
CA ARG A 104 -15.94 0.09 -0.84
C ARG A 104 -14.71 0.46 0.00
N ARG A 105 -14.11 -0.51 0.69
CA ARG A 105 -12.88 -0.30 1.45
C ARG A 105 -11.69 -0.03 0.53
N ALA A 106 -11.56 -0.77 -0.58
CA ALA A 106 -10.55 -0.53 -1.60
C ALA A 106 -10.66 0.88 -2.19
N ARG A 107 -11.89 1.33 -2.52
CA ARG A 107 -12.13 2.70 -2.99
C ARG A 107 -11.71 3.75 -1.96
N LYS A 108 -12.04 3.54 -0.67
CA LYS A 108 -11.60 4.43 0.41
C LYS A 108 -10.08 4.46 0.53
N GLU A 109 -9.42 3.32 0.37
CA GLU A 109 -7.96 3.26 0.42
C GLU A 109 -7.34 3.97 -0.78
N LEU A 110 -7.90 3.80 -1.98
CA LEU A 110 -7.50 4.51 -3.19
C LEU A 110 -7.55 6.04 -3.00
N HIS A 111 -8.67 6.56 -2.47
CA HIS A 111 -8.81 7.98 -2.13
C HIS A 111 -7.82 8.41 -1.05
N ARG A 112 -7.62 7.58 -0.03
CA ARG A 112 -6.61 7.80 1.02
C ARG A 112 -5.19 7.71 0.51
N LEU A 113 -4.95 7.11 -0.66
CA LEU A 113 -3.65 7.06 -1.34
C LEU A 113 -3.48 8.21 -2.34
N GLY A 114 -4.55 8.96 -2.63
CA GLY A 114 -4.57 10.02 -3.63
C GLY A 114 -4.33 9.49 -5.04
N LEU A 115 -4.85 8.29 -5.33
CA LEU A 115 -4.69 7.62 -6.60
C LEU A 115 -6.04 7.58 -7.33
N ASP A 116 -5.99 7.60 -8.67
CA ASP A 116 -7.18 7.51 -9.52
C ASP A 116 -7.60 6.05 -9.79
N GLY A 117 -6.65 5.12 -9.70
CA GLY A 117 -6.84 3.70 -9.95
C GLY A 117 -5.70 2.87 -9.37
N PHE A 118 -5.95 1.59 -9.14
CA PHE A 118 -4.89 0.60 -9.00
C PHE A 118 -4.39 0.21 -10.39
N ASP A 119 -3.08 0.02 -10.56
CA ASP A 119 -2.49 -0.49 -11.80
C ASP A 119 -3.11 -1.86 -12.10
N TRP A 120 -3.14 -2.73 -11.09
CA TRP A 120 -3.79 -4.03 -11.16
C TRP A 120 -4.46 -4.42 -9.84
N ILE A 121 -5.56 -5.19 -9.96
CA ILE A 121 -6.25 -5.83 -8.84
C ILE A 121 -6.36 -7.33 -9.13
N LEU A 122 -5.88 -8.15 -8.20
CA LEU A 122 -6.19 -9.58 -8.15
C LEU A 122 -7.33 -9.83 -7.17
N VAL A 123 -8.46 -10.33 -7.66
CA VAL A 123 -9.53 -10.88 -6.82
C VAL A 123 -9.57 -12.39 -6.98
N THR A 124 -9.28 -13.13 -5.91
CA THR A 124 -9.15 -14.60 -5.98
C THR A 124 -10.46 -15.36 -5.73
N TYR A 125 -11.60 -14.69 -5.75
CA TYR A 125 -12.90 -15.29 -5.50
C TYR A 125 -13.83 -15.02 -6.68
N HIS A 126 -14.76 -15.94 -6.95
CA HIS A 126 -15.76 -15.77 -8.01
C HIS A 126 -16.60 -14.51 -7.78
N MET A 127 -16.82 -13.74 -8.84
CA MET A 127 -17.44 -12.42 -8.78
C MET A 127 -18.76 -12.41 -9.55
N SER A 128 -19.85 -11.98 -8.93
CA SER A 128 -21.11 -11.68 -9.64
C SER A 128 -20.98 -10.41 -10.49
N ASP A 129 -21.91 -10.16 -11.41
CA ASP A 129 -21.87 -8.95 -12.24
C ASP A 129 -22.00 -7.65 -11.42
N GLU A 130 -22.80 -7.66 -10.34
CA GLU A 130 -22.90 -6.55 -9.40
C GLU A 130 -21.56 -6.28 -8.68
N GLN A 131 -20.84 -7.33 -8.29
CA GLN A 131 -19.52 -7.15 -7.69
C GLN A 131 -18.53 -6.62 -8.73
N ARG A 132 -18.63 -7.09 -9.98
CA ARG A 132 -17.79 -6.63 -11.09
C ARG A 132 -17.96 -5.15 -11.37
N SER A 133 -19.19 -4.65 -11.40
CA SER A 133 -19.44 -3.21 -11.61
C SER A 133 -18.83 -2.34 -10.50
N CYS A 134 -18.66 -2.88 -9.29
CA CYS A 134 -17.95 -2.18 -8.22
C CYS A 134 -16.43 -2.18 -8.38
N TRP A 135 -15.84 -3.34 -8.71
CA TRP A 135 -14.40 -3.54 -8.75
C TRP A 135 -13.73 -3.03 -10.03
N ALA A 136 -14.38 -3.19 -11.18
CA ALA A 136 -13.79 -2.83 -12.47
C ALA A 136 -13.37 -1.35 -12.56
N PRO A 137 -14.14 -0.37 -12.04
CA PRO A 137 -13.74 1.04 -12.06
C PRO A 137 -12.54 1.37 -11.16
N LEU A 138 -12.10 0.45 -10.28
CA LEU A 138 -11.00 0.70 -9.35
C LEU A 138 -9.63 0.40 -9.95
N SER A 139 -9.55 -0.24 -11.13
CA SER A 139 -8.26 -0.62 -11.70
C SER A 139 -8.19 -0.56 -13.21
N GLN A 140 -6.99 -0.36 -13.73
CA GLN A 140 -6.71 -0.53 -15.15
C GLN A 140 -6.76 -2.01 -15.55
N GLN A 141 -6.26 -2.90 -14.69
CA GLN A 141 -6.27 -4.34 -14.93
C GLN A 141 -6.90 -5.11 -13.77
N LEU A 142 -8.16 -5.54 -13.95
CA LEU A 142 -8.84 -6.43 -12.99
C LEU A 142 -8.64 -7.89 -13.40
N VAL A 143 -7.76 -8.59 -12.69
CA VAL A 143 -7.57 -10.03 -12.87
C VAL A 143 -8.57 -10.80 -12.03
N ARG A 144 -9.43 -11.51 -12.74
CA ARG A 144 -10.39 -12.46 -12.21
C ARG A 144 -9.70 -13.82 -12.17
N GLY A 145 -9.42 -14.34 -10.98
CA GLY A 145 -9.14 -15.75 -10.90
C GLY A 145 -10.45 -16.50 -11.14
N HIS A 146 -10.63 -17.16 -12.29
CA HIS A 146 -11.79 -18.03 -12.52
C HIS A 146 -11.94 -19.06 -11.39
N ASP A 147 -10.80 -19.46 -10.77
CA ASP A 147 -10.71 -20.26 -9.54
C ASP A 147 -9.76 -19.64 -8.50
N GLY A 148 -9.60 -18.33 -8.55
CA GLY A 148 -8.66 -17.61 -7.70
C GLY A 148 -7.18 -17.71 -8.06
N ARG A 149 -6.85 -18.36 -9.18
CA ARG A 149 -5.48 -18.56 -9.66
C ARG A 149 -5.11 -17.52 -10.72
N LEU A 150 -3.88 -17.03 -10.67
CA LEU A 150 -3.24 -16.46 -11.87
C LEU A 150 -3.08 -17.58 -12.89
N THR A 151 -3.48 -17.34 -14.14
CA THR A 151 -3.20 -18.26 -15.25
C THR A 151 -1.68 -18.51 -15.30
N PRO A 152 -1.22 -19.76 -15.50
CA PRO A 152 0.20 -20.03 -15.69
C PRO A 152 0.80 -19.10 -16.76
N GLY A 153 1.93 -18.46 -16.46
CA GLY A 153 2.57 -17.48 -17.33
C GLY A 153 2.02 -16.04 -17.23
N MET A 154 0.87 -15.82 -16.60
CA MET A 154 0.35 -14.47 -16.36
C MET A 154 1.05 -13.84 -15.16
N ARG A 155 1.75 -12.74 -15.41
CA ARG A 155 2.36 -11.90 -14.37
C ARG A 155 1.58 -10.60 -14.27
N LEU A 156 1.33 -10.14 -13.05
CA LEU A 156 0.82 -8.80 -12.81
C LEU A 156 1.99 -7.92 -12.44
N GLU A 157 2.40 -7.08 -13.38
CA GLU A 157 3.57 -6.23 -13.26
C GLU A 157 3.22 -4.83 -13.71
N SER A 158 3.70 -3.85 -12.95
CA SER A 158 3.83 -2.48 -13.37
C SER A 158 5.14 -1.92 -12.78
N PRO A 159 5.64 -0.76 -13.24
CA PRO A 159 6.91 -0.23 -12.74
C PRO A 159 6.99 -0.22 -11.21
N GLY A 160 7.88 -1.06 -10.68
CA GLY A 160 8.14 -1.29 -9.25
C GLY A 160 7.00 -1.93 -8.45
N LEU A 161 5.96 -2.47 -9.09
CA LEU A 161 4.94 -3.31 -8.47
C LEU A 161 4.85 -4.64 -9.20
N ALA A 162 4.89 -5.73 -8.46
CA ALA A 162 4.70 -7.02 -9.10
C ALA A 162 4.14 -8.08 -8.17
N LEU A 163 3.46 -9.03 -8.79
CA LEU A 163 2.91 -10.22 -8.18
C LEU A 163 3.45 -11.45 -8.89
N VAL A 164 4.07 -12.35 -8.12
CA VAL A 164 4.52 -13.64 -8.64
C VAL A 164 3.78 -14.76 -7.93
N PRO A 165 3.30 -15.78 -8.66
CA PRO A 165 2.81 -17.00 -8.05
C PRO A 165 3.98 -17.81 -7.48
N LEU A 166 3.91 -18.18 -6.20
CA LEU A 166 4.82 -19.17 -5.59
C LEU A 166 4.31 -20.58 -5.73
N SER A 167 3.01 -20.71 -5.56
CA SER A 167 2.29 -21.95 -5.75
C SER A 167 0.92 -21.61 -6.29
N HIS A 168 0.69 -21.98 -7.56
CA HIS A 168 -0.59 -21.82 -8.22
C HIS A 168 -1.67 -22.67 -7.54
N GLU A 169 -1.32 -23.87 -7.05
CA GLU A 169 -2.25 -24.78 -6.42
C GLU A 169 -2.67 -24.34 -5.03
N ALA A 170 -1.71 -23.81 -4.26
CA ALA A 170 -1.93 -23.40 -2.89
C ALA A 170 -2.44 -21.96 -2.77
N HIS A 171 -2.55 -21.19 -3.86
CA HIS A 171 -2.88 -19.75 -3.83
C HIS A 171 -1.92 -18.95 -2.94
N ALA A 172 -0.62 -19.26 -3.09
CA ALA A 172 0.46 -18.54 -2.44
C ALA A 172 1.14 -17.61 -3.45
N TYR A 173 1.22 -16.34 -3.06
CA TYR A 173 1.78 -15.29 -3.89
C TYR A 173 2.80 -14.51 -3.09
N GLY A 174 3.65 -13.79 -3.79
CA GLY A 174 4.43 -12.73 -3.18
C GLY A 174 4.46 -11.52 -4.05
N VAL A 175 4.65 -10.42 -3.34
CA VAL A 175 4.29 -9.10 -3.76
C VAL A 175 5.50 -8.24 -3.52
N THR A 176 5.89 -7.50 -4.53
CA THR A 176 6.98 -6.53 -4.44
C THR A 176 6.44 -5.14 -4.70
N ALA A 177 6.92 -4.18 -3.90
CA ALA A 177 6.68 -2.76 -4.06
C ALA A 177 8.01 -2.02 -3.86
N GLY A 178 8.68 -1.70 -4.96
CA GLY A 178 10.07 -1.23 -4.96
C GLY A 178 10.98 -2.19 -4.19
N SER A 179 11.53 -1.68 -3.09
CA SER A 179 12.40 -2.43 -2.16
C SER A 179 11.65 -3.34 -1.18
N ARG A 180 10.33 -3.15 -1.01
CA ARG A 180 9.51 -3.90 -0.06
C ARG A 180 9.03 -5.20 -0.67
N ARG A 181 8.94 -6.23 0.17
CA ARG A 181 8.42 -7.54 -0.20
C ARG A 181 7.46 -8.06 0.86
N ALA A 182 6.42 -8.74 0.43
CA ALA A 182 5.49 -9.41 1.32
C ALA A 182 4.96 -10.70 0.67
N ARG A 183 4.56 -11.64 1.52
CA ARG A 183 3.95 -12.91 1.12
C ARG A 183 2.45 -12.83 1.36
N VAL A 184 1.65 -13.36 0.44
CA VAL A 184 0.19 -13.43 0.55
C VAL A 184 -0.25 -14.87 0.42
N LEU A 185 -0.73 -15.42 1.52
CA LEU A 185 -1.25 -16.77 1.62
C LEU A 185 -2.77 -16.71 1.66
N ILE A 186 -3.44 -17.23 0.63
CA ILE A 186 -4.90 -17.16 0.51
C ILE A 186 -5.53 -18.53 0.79
N GLY A 187 -6.12 -18.64 1.98
CA GLY A 187 -6.87 -19.82 2.39
C GLY A 187 -6.02 -20.94 3.04
N PRO A 188 -6.65 -22.04 3.47
CA PRO A 188 -5.99 -23.09 4.24
C PRO A 188 -4.95 -23.89 3.46
N ALA A 189 -5.13 -24.03 2.15
CA ALA A 189 -4.16 -24.70 1.28
C ALA A 189 -2.82 -23.95 1.27
N ALA A 190 -2.86 -22.62 1.13
CA ALA A 190 -1.68 -21.74 1.21
C ALA A 190 -0.94 -21.88 2.55
N GLN A 191 -1.68 -21.95 3.65
CA GLN A 191 -1.11 -22.07 5.00
C GLN A 191 -0.43 -23.42 5.22
N ARG A 192 -1.05 -24.51 4.75
CA ARG A 192 -0.45 -25.85 4.82
C ARG A 192 0.79 -25.95 3.96
N TRP A 193 0.73 -25.47 2.72
CA TRP A 193 1.88 -25.40 1.83
C TRP A 193 3.03 -24.58 2.44
N ALA A 194 2.73 -23.43 3.05
CA ALA A 194 3.73 -22.61 3.71
C ALA A 194 4.39 -23.31 4.92
N GLY A 195 3.68 -24.22 5.59
CA GLY A 195 4.19 -25.02 6.70
C GLY A 195 4.96 -26.29 6.30
N SER A 196 4.88 -26.71 5.03
CA SER A 196 5.67 -27.81 4.47
C SER A 196 6.81 -27.28 3.61
N ASP A 197 6.73 -27.48 2.30
CA ASP A 197 7.77 -27.20 1.30
C ASP A 197 7.85 -25.71 0.94
N GLY A 198 6.79 -24.95 1.25
CA GLY A 198 6.70 -23.53 0.97
C GLY A 198 7.59 -22.67 1.86
N ALA A 199 7.97 -23.11 3.07
CA ALA A 199 8.77 -22.30 3.99
C ALA A 199 10.11 -21.87 3.38
N ALA A 200 10.85 -22.82 2.79
CA ALA A 200 12.13 -22.55 2.15
C ALA A 200 11.98 -21.65 0.91
N LEU A 201 10.95 -21.86 0.10
CA LEU A 201 10.69 -21.03 -1.09
C LEU A 201 10.28 -19.60 -0.71
N LEU A 202 9.49 -19.47 0.36
CA LEU A 202 9.09 -18.19 0.92
C LEU A 202 10.33 -17.42 1.37
N ASP A 203 11.28 -18.07 2.04
CA ASP A 203 12.54 -17.49 2.54
C ASP A 203 13.56 -17.21 1.42
N ALA A 204 13.61 -18.06 0.41
CA ALA A 204 14.51 -17.93 -0.73
C ALA A 204 14.02 -16.98 -1.83
N TRP A 205 12.84 -16.36 -1.68
CA TRP A 205 12.25 -15.51 -2.71
C TRP A 205 13.24 -14.44 -3.24
N PRO A 206 13.72 -14.56 -4.49
CA PRO A 206 14.72 -13.65 -5.06
C PRO A 206 14.09 -12.31 -5.51
N PRO A 207 14.87 -11.21 -5.62
CA PRO A 207 14.39 -10.02 -6.31
C PRO A 207 13.85 -10.39 -7.69
N LEU A 208 12.75 -9.76 -8.09
CA LEU A 208 12.36 -9.79 -9.49
C LEU A 208 13.51 -9.20 -10.32
N PRO A 209 13.79 -9.78 -11.51
CA PRO A 209 14.68 -9.11 -12.45
C PRO A 209 14.13 -7.71 -12.73
N PRO A 210 15.01 -6.69 -12.90
CA PRO A 210 14.56 -5.36 -13.29
C PRO A 210 13.78 -5.47 -14.61
N VAL A 211 12.60 -4.83 -14.64
CA VAL A 211 11.81 -4.72 -15.88
C VAL A 211 12.60 -3.81 -16.83
N PRO A 212 12.83 -4.23 -18.10
CA PRO A 212 13.53 -3.42 -19.09
C PRO A 212 12.74 -2.16 -19.49
#